data_AF-A0A9Q0R736-F1
#
_entry.id   AF-A0A9Q0R736-F1
#
_cell.length_a   1.000
_cell.length_b   1.000
_cell.length_c   1.000
_cell.angle_alpha   90.00
_cell.angle_beta   90.00
_cell.angle_gamma   90.00
#
_symmetry.space_group_name_H-M   'P 1'
#
loop_
_entity.id
_entity.type
_entity.pdbx_description
1 polymer ?
#
loop_
_entity_poly.entity_id
_entity_poly.type
_entity_poly.pdbx_seq_one_letter_code
_entity_poly.pdbx_strand_id
1 'polypeptide(L)'
;MLLFELYSDSEKNNLFEDLLDIFIKICTKSIHNCFCCSKELLSEFLLDLFPTFVSKEKIQQKIVNLITVLLSRNLKTSNLKRIISFLQQSSSLRITDLFVQALKMMTKVSSYEPKFFFDFNGINSNLNIQSKSKWPPSSGYSFLGWIRLESFPHKGNQKNAKEPKLTIFSFDNSKSKFKLFITKKQAPHKMAKDKHQLSSHNIEDLEAVEMQNEETISVSFNYTVKFNNTKESSAIQTEIPMRKWIFISLVHKSSFLSSNGDLSLFIDSRMVKTLSQRYPKTSEIVQARIGSKTNLKHFFFGQMGSIYLFNKALKEEQIHAIYSLKPNYSYSFVPIEWAFDTDPNFVSSKILSENLNRKLFLKISAQYCNQDVCYDYNAKTNSCIQKMEMDHVVIIKITNIFEGIFKIGGVVTMLPFFLKFDNMINENLNENLNENYK
;
A
#
# COMPACT_ATOMS: atom_id res chain seq x y z
N MET A 1 -27.23 21.48 11.89
CA MET A 1 -28.59 21.01 12.22
C MET A 1 -29.67 21.93 11.63
N LEU A 2 -29.71 23.23 11.96
CA LEU A 2 -30.79 24.14 11.51
C LEU A 2 -30.92 24.36 9.98
N LEU A 3 -29.84 24.26 9.20
CA LEU A 3 -29.92 24.35 7.73
C LEU A 3 -30.42 23.06 7.06
N PHE A 4 -30.37 21.91 7.77
CA PHE A 4 -30.75 20.61 7.22
C PHE A 4 -32.27 20.38 7.26
N GLU A 5 -32.97 21.06 8.16
CA GLU A 5 -34.44 20.99 8.31
C GLU A 5 -35.19 21.71 7.18
N LEU A 6 -34.53 22.64 6.47
CA LEU A 6 -35.11 23.41 5.37
C LEU A 6 -35.17 22.66 4.04
N TYR A 7 -34.48 21.53 3.92
CA TYR A 7 -34.48 20.72 2.70
C TYR A 7 -35.68 19.76 2.66
N SER A 8 -36.30 19.64 1.49
CA SER A 8 -37.24 18.57 1.21
C SER A 8 -36.56 17.20 1.31
N ASP A 9 -37.34 16.14 1.57
CA ASP A 9 -36.79 14.79 1.64
C ASP A 9 -36.14 14.35 0.32
N SER A 10 -36.60 14.87 -0.82
CA SER A 10 -35.97 14.66 -2.12
C SER A 10 -34.58 15.28 -2.19
N GLU A 11 -34.43 16.54 -1.75
CA GLU A 11 -33.15 17.23 -1.76
C GLU A 11 -32.16 16.63 -0.76
N LYS A 12 -32.63 16.21 0.42
CA LYS A 12 -31.80 15.48 1.41
C LYS A 12 -31.26 14.17 0.82
N ASN A 13 -32.09 13.42 0.11
CA ASN A 13 -31.70 12.18 -0.54
C ASN A 13 -30.66 12.43 -1.65
N ASN A 14 -30.86 13.45 -2.50
CA ASN A 14 -29.90 13.81 -3.54
C ASN A 14 -28.54 14.23 -2.94
N LEU A 15 -28.56 15.07 -1.90
CA LEU A 15 -27.34 15.47 -1.21
C LEU A 15 -26.61 14.27 -0.60
N PHE A 16 -27.36 13.33 -0.02
CA PHE A 16 -26.79 12.11 0.54
C PHE A 16 -26.17 11.21 -0.54
N GLU A 17 -26.83 11.07 -1.70
CA GLU A 17 -26.26 10.37 -2.85
C GLU A 17 -24.96 10.98 -3.37
N ASP A 18 -24.89 12.31 -3.43
CA ASP A 18 -23.69 13.04 -3.85
C ASP A 18 -22.55 12.87 -2.85
N LEU A 19 -22.87 12.92 -1.54
CA LEU A 19 -21.91 12.65 -0.48
C LEU A 19 -21.35 11.23 -0.60
N LEU A 20 -22.20 10.22 -0.80
CA LEU A 20 -21.76 8.84 -0.99
C LEU A 20 -20.80 8.71 -2.19
N ASP A 21 -21.09 9.34 -3.33
CA ASP A 21 -20.19 9.32 -4.49
C ASP A 21 -18.83 9.94 -4.20
N ILE A 22 -18.82 11.06 -3.48
CA ILE A 22 -17.59 11.72 -3.05
C ILE A 22 -16.77 10.78 -2.17
N PHE A 23 -17.39 10.14 -1.18
CA PHE A 23 -16.71 9.21 -0.28
C PHE A 23 -16.20 7.96 -1.00
N ILE A 24 -17.00 7.36 -1.89
CA ILE A 24 -16.57 6.24 -2.74
C ILE A 24 -15.33 6.65 -3.53
N LYS A 25 -15.38 7.79 -4.24
CA LYS A 25 -14.26 8.28 -5.05
C LYS A 25 -13.01 8.56 -4.21
N ILE A 26 -13.16 9.14 -3.03
CA ILE A 26 -12.05 9.45 -2.12
C ILE A 26 -11.40 8.15 -1.60
N CYS A 27 -12.21 7.19 -1.17
CA CYS A 27 -11.73 5.93 -0.58
C CYS A 27 -11.14 4.98 -1.62
N THR A 28 -11.74 4.87 -2.81
CA THR A 28 -11.20 4.05 -3.90
C THR A 28 -9.84 4.57 -4.37
N LYS A 29 -9.66 5.90 -4.44
CA LYS A 29 -8.40 6.49 -4.90
C LYS A 29 -7.27 6.38 -3.87
N SER A 30 -7.56 6.33 -2.58
CA SER A 30 -6.55 6.50 -1.54
C SER A 30 -6.70 5.49 -0.43
N ILE A 31 -5.69 4.61 -0.30
CA ILE A 31 -5.61 3.65 0.80
C ILE A 31 -5.61 4.40 2.14
N HIS A 32 -4.85 5.49 2.25
CA HIS A 32 -4.81 6.32 3.45
C HIS A 32 -6.21 6.80 3.85
N ASN A 33 -6.95 7.42 2.92
CA ASN A 33 -8.30 7.92 3.22
C ASN A 33 -9.29 6.80 3.54
N CYS A 34 -9.19 5.67 2.84
CA CYS A 34 -10.01 4.49 3.09
C CYS A 34 -9.83 4.01 4.54
N PHE A 35 -8.59 3.85 5.00
CA PHE A 35 -8.29 3.43 6.38
C PHE A 35 -8.71 4.48 7.41
N CYS A 36 -8.52 5.77 7.14
CA CYS A 36 -9.03 6.83 8.00
C CYS A 36 -10.55 6.74 8.17
N CYS A 37 -11.30 6.51 7.08
CA CYS A 37 -12.75 6.34 7.14
C CYS A 37 -13.16 5.08 7.92
N SER A 38 -12.46 3.95 7.75
CA SER A 38 -12.74 2.72 8.51
C SER A 38 -12.46 2.84 10.01
N LYS A 39 -11.52 3.71 10.41
CA LYS A 39 -11.19 3.94 11.82
C LYS A 39 -12.34 4.63 12.56
N GLU A 40 -13.06 5.53 11.89
CA GLU A 40 -14.17 6.32 12.44
C GLU A 40 -15.52 5.58 12.41
N LEU A 41 -15.51 4.23 12.37
CA LEU A 41 -16.71 3.38 12.38
C LEU A 41 -17.70 3.63 11.21
N LEU A 42 -17.24 4.21 10.10
CA LEU A 42 -18.10 4.53 8.97
C LEU A 42 -18.75 3.27 8.37
N SER A 43 -18.03 2.16 8.29
CA SER A 43 -18.59 0.90 7.78
C SER A 43 -19.74 0.37 8.63
N GLU A 44 -19.61 0.47 9.96
CA GLU A 44 -20.62 0.05 10.92
C GLU A 44 -21.85 0.93 10.78
N PHE A 45 -21.67 2.26 10.77
CA PHE A 45 -22.74 3.22 10.54
C PHE A 45 -23.50 2.96 9.23
N LEU A 46 -22.78 2.71 8.13
CA LEU A 46 -23.40 2.43 6.83
C LEU A 46 -24.18 1.12 6.83
N LEU A 47 -23.69 0.08 7.51
CA LEU A 47 -24.42 -1.18 7.69
C LEU A 47 -25.68 -1.00 8.56
N ASP A 48 -25.66 -0.08 9.54
CA ASP A 48 -26.84 0.26 10.37
C ASP A 48 -27.87 1.08 9.58
N LEU A 49 -27.39 1.93 8.67
CA LEU A 49 -28.21 2.81 7.86
C LEU A 49 -28.83 2.09 6.64
N PHE A 50 -28.18 1.04 6.12
CA PHE A 50 -28.66 0.32 4.93
C PHE A 50 -30.15 -0.10 4.99
N PRO A 51 -30.66 -0.70 6.10
CA PRO A 51 -32.05 -1.12 6.19
C PRO A 51 -33.07 0.03 6.20
N THR A 52 -32.66 1.28 6.50
CA THR A 52 -33.58 2.43 6.54
C THR A 52 -33.98 2.93 5.14
N PHE A 53 -33.31 2.45 4.09
CA PHE A 53 -33.49 2.89 2.71
C PHE A 53 -34.23 1.86 1.82
N VAL A 54 -35.20 1.12 2.38
CA VAL A 54 -35.91 -0.01 1.73
C VAL A 54 -36.39 0.30 0.30
N SER A 55 -36.93 1.49 0.06
CA SER A 55 -37.47 1.91 -1.25
C SER A 55 -36.56 2.85 -2.05
N LYS A 56 -35.29 3.00 -1.63
CA LYS A 56 -34.32 3.90 -2.27
C LYS A 56 -33.15 3.09 -2.82
N GLU A 57 -33.42 2.38 -3.91
CA GLU A 57 -32.50 1.40 -4.50
C GLU A 57 -31.14 1.98 -4.84
N LYS A 58 -31.10 3.20 -5.39
CA LYS A 58 -29.88 3.90 -5.77
C LYS A 58 -29.01 4.26 -4.56
N ILE A 59 -29.62 4.68 -3.45
CA ILE A 59 -28.91 4.94 -2.20
C ILE A 59 -28.37 3.64 -1.61
N GLN A 60 -29.18 2.58 -1.57
CA GLN A 60 -28.76 1.26 -1.08
C GLN A 60 -27.57 0.71 -1.88
N GLN A 61 -27.59 0.84 -3.21
CA GLN A 61 -26.48 0.48 -4.08
C GLN A 61 -25.21 1.24 -3.68
N LYS A 62 -25.28 2.57 -3.58
CA LYS A 62 -24.11 3.41 -3.21
C LYS A 62 -23.59 3.09 -1.80
N ILE A 63 -24.48 2.81 -0.85
CA ILE A 63 -24.08 2.35 0.49
C ILE A 63 -23.28 1.05 0.40
N VAL A 64 -23.79 0.04 -0.34
CA VAL A 64 -23.07 -1.23 -0.51
C VAL A 64 -21.74 -1.04 -1.27
N ASN A 65 -21.70 -0.16 -2.27
CA ASN A 65 -20.46 0.19 -2.98
C ASN A 65 -19.42 0.76 -2.01
N LEU A 66 -19.81 1.72 -1.15
CA LEU A 66 -18.91 2.31 -0.17
C LEU A 66 -18.46 1.30 0.90
N ILE A 67 -19.39 0.48 1.41
CA ILE A 67 -19.07 -0.64 2.32
C ILE A 67 -18.05 -1.57 1.67
N THR A 68 -18.23 -1.89 0.39
CA THR A 68 -17.30 -2.74 -0.36
C THR A 68 -15.90 -2.16 -0.34
N VAL A 69 -15.75 -0.89 -0.75
CA VAL A 69 -14.45 -0.20 -0.77
C VAL A 69 -13.79 -0.17 0.61
N LEU A 70 -14.55 0.18 1.66
CA LEU A 70 -14.04 0.30 3.03
C LEU A 70 -13.59 -1.06 3.61
N LEU A 71 -14.31 -2.14 3.30
CA LEU A 71 -14.07 -3.45 3.89
C LEU A 71 -13.10 -4.31 3.07
N SER A 72 -12.86 -4.01 1.79
CA SER A 72 -11.92 -4.77 0.93
C SER A 72 -10.51 -4.91 1.50
N ARG A 73 -10.04 -3.94 2.30
CA ARG A 73 -8.68 -3.96 2.88
C ARG A 73 -8.67 -3.98 4.41
N ASN A 74 -9.82 -3.87 5.06
CA ASN A 74 -9.95 -3.78 6.52
C ASN A 74 -11.20 -4.51 7.04
N LEU A 75 -11.39 -5.76 6.61
CA LEU A 75 -12.57 -6.54 6.99
C LEU A 75 -12.51 -6.99 8.45
N LYS A 76 -13.37 -6.40 9.29
CA LYS A 76 -13.64 -6.88 10.65
C LYS A 76 -14.62 -8.06 10.62
N THR A 77 -14.45 -8.99 11.56
CA THR A 77 -15.35 -10.16 11.69
C THR A 77 -16.79 -9.75 12.03
N SER A 78 -16.99 -8.66 12.78
CA SER A 78 -18.30 -8.08 13.06
C SER A 78 -19.02 -7.65 11.78
N ASN A 79 -18.32 -6.92 10.90
CA ASN A 79 -18.88 -6.42 9.64
C ASN A 79 -19.21 -7.57 8.70
N LEU A 80 -18.33 -8.59 8.60
CA LEU A 80 -18.60 -9.78 7.80
C LEU A 80 -19.85 -10.53 8.30
N LYS A 81 -19.99 -10.73 9.62
CA LYS A 81 -21.19 -11.38 10.20
C LYS A 81 -22.47 -10.61 9.85
N ARG A 82 -22.43 -9.27 9.87
CA ARG A 82 -23.56 -8.41 9.49
C ARG A 82 -23.91 -8.56 8.01
N ILE A 83 -22.92 -8.57 7.11
CA ILE A 83 -23.14 -8.80 5.67
C ILE A 83 -23.78 -10.18 5.43
N ILE A 84 -23.27 -11.22 6.09
CA ILE A 84 -23.84 -12.58 5.98
C ILE A 84 -25.26 -12.62 6.53
N SER A 85 -25.54 -11.92 7.64
CA SER A 85 -26.89 -11.79 8.18
C SER A 85 -27.84 -11.15 7.17
N PHE A 86 -27.42 -10.11 6.45
CA PHE A 86 -28.24 -9.51 5.38
C PHE A 86 -28.53 -10.50 4.25
N LEU A 87 -27.54 -11.27 3.81
CA LEU A 87 -27.73 -12.33 2.82
C LEU A 87 -28.72 -13.40 3.29
N GLN A 88 -28.62 -13.83 4.55
CA GLN A 88 -29.51 -14.84 5.13
C GLN A 88 -30.94 -14.31 5.34
N GLN A 89 -31.12 -13.02 5.65
CA GLN A 89 -32.42 -12.44 5.96
C GLN A 89 -33.14 -11.86 4.73
N SER A 90 -32.43 -11.41 3.70
CA SER A 90 -33.04 -10.83 2.49
C SER A 90 -33.96 -11.82 1.78
N SER A 91 -35.16 -11.38 1.40
CA SER A 91 -36.03 -12.04 0.42
C SER A 91 -35.93 -11.40 -0.98
N SER A 92 -35.16 -10.32 -1.11
CA SER A 92 -34.97 -9.62 -2.37
C SER A 92 -33.73 -10.15 -3.09
N LEU A 93 -33.93 -10.71 -4.29
CA LEU A 93 -32.83 -11.14 -5.16
C LEU A 93 -31.87 -9.99 -5.50
N ARG A 94 -32.39 -8.76 -5.65
CA ARG A 94 -31.56 -7.57 -5.88
C ARG A 94 -30.60 -7.33 -4.71
N ILE A 95 -31.11 -7.27 -3.48
CA ILE A 95 -30.26 -7.03 -2.29
C ILE A 95 -29.25 -8.17 -2.10
N THR A 96 -29.68 -9.42 -2.36
CA THR A 96 -28.78 -10.57 -2.34
C THR A 96 -27.64 -10.41 -3.34
N ASP A 97 -27.95 -10.03 -4.58
CA ASP A 97 -26.96 -9.78 -5.62
C ASP A 97 -25.96 -8.67 -5.22
N LEU A 98 -26.43 -7.56 -4.64
CA LEU A 98 -25.57 -6.47 -4.15
C LEU A 98 -24.47 -6.97 -3.20
N PHE A 99 -24.86 -7.74 -2.18
CA PHE A 99 -23.90 -8.21 -1.18
C PHE A 99 -23.04 -9.37 -1.70
N VAL A 100 -23.55 -10.21 -2.61
CA VAL A 100 -22.73 -11.22 -3.29
C VAL A 100 -21.65 -10.55 -4.15
N GLN A 101 -22.00 -9.51 -4.92
CA GLN A 101 -21.04 -8.71 -5.67
C GLN A 101 -20.01 -8.04 -4.75
N ALA A 102 -20.46 -7.47 -3.63
CA ALA A 102 -19.56 -6.90 -2.62
C ALA A 102 -18.54 -7.94 -2.10
N LEU A 103 -19.00 -9.13 -1.72
CA LEU A 103 -18.12 -10.21 -1.25
C LEU A 103 -17.16 -10.67 -2.35
N LYS A 104 -17.64 -10.82 -3.59
CA LYS A 104 -16.80 -11.16 -4.76
C LYS A 104 -15.67 -10.14 -4.93
N MET A 105 -15.96 -8.86 -4.83
CA MET A 105 -14.96 -7.80 -4.98
C MET A 105 -13.92 -7.79 -3.86
N MET A 106 -14.34 -8.06 -2.62
CA MET A 106 -13.42 -8.21 -1.48
C MET A 106 -12.45 -9.40 -1.62
N THR A 107 -12.67 -10.34 -2.56
CA THR A 107 -11.73 -11.43 -2.83
C THR A 107 -10.53 -11.00 -3.67
N LYS A 108 -10.61 -9.90 -4.43
CA LYS A 108 -9.67 -9.55 -5.51
C LYS A 108 -8.43 -8.77 -5.05
N VAL A 109 -7.92 -9.02 -3.84
CA VAL A 109 -6.70 -8.37 -3.34
C VAL A 109 -5.51 -8.74 -4.23
N SER A 110 -4.77 -7.73 -4.71
CA SER A 110 -3.63 -7.92 -5.61
C SER A 110 -2.51 -8.73 -4.96
N SER A 111 -1.92 -9.66 -5.72
CA SER A 111 -0.75 -10.44 -5.28
C SER A 111 0.52 -9.60 -5.06
N TYR A 112 0.53 -8.37 -5.57
CA TYR A 112 1.63 -7.40 -5.41
C TYR A 112 1.40 -6.39 -4.28
N GLU A 113 0.29 -6.52 -3.54
CA GLU A 113 0.02 -5.71 -2.34
C GLU A 113 0.56 -6.42 -1.08
N PRO A 114 1.38 -5.73 -0.26
CA PRO A 114 1.80 -6.27 1.03
C PRO A 114 0.60 -6.44 1.97
N LYS A 115 0.54 -7.58 2.67
CA LYS A 115 -0.43 -7.84 3.74
C LYS A 115 -0.19 -6.95 4.96
N PHE A 116 1.07 -6.64 5.23
CA PHE A 116 1.49 -5.75 6.31
C PHE A 116 2.33 -4.62 5.72
N PHE A 117 1.97 -3.37 6.02
CA PHE A 117 2.74 -2.20 5.58
C PHE A 117 2.60 -1.03 6.55
N PHE A 118 3.53 -0.09 6.39
CA PHE A 118 3.55 1.20 7.05
C PHE A 118 2.82 2.23 6.20
N ASP A 119 1.98 3.04 6.82
CA ASP A 119 1.33 4.19 6.20
C ASP A 119 1.89 5.48 6.78
N PHE A 120 2.44 6.32 5.89
CA PHE A 120 3.06 7.59 6.22
C PHE A 120 2.16 8.72 5.75
N ASN A 121 1.87 9.67 6.63
CA ASN A 121 0.90 10.75 6.42
C ASN A 121 1.43 11.98 5.65
N GLY A 122 2.73 12.04 5.33
CA GLY A 122 3.33 13.20 4.65
C GLY A 122 3.55 14.45 5.51
N ILE A 123 3.20 14.42 6.79
CA ILE A 123 3.25 15.55 7.72
C ILE A 123 4.36 15.39 8.75
N ASN A 124 4.37 14.25 9.45
CA ASN A 124 5.31 13.98 10.55
C ASN A 124 5.65 12.48 10.73
N SER A 125 5.06 11.59 9.92
CA SER A 125 5.35 10.15 9.99
C SER A 125 6.80 9.82 9.66
N ASN A 126 7.51 9.12 10.55
CA ASN A 126 8.86 8.61 10.26
C ASN A 126 9.24 7.39 11.11
N LEU A 127 10.22 6.62 10.62
CA LEU A 127 10.86 5.54 11.37
C LEU A 127 12.30 5.95 11.70
N ASN A 128 12.66 5.93 12.98
CA ASN A 128 13.99 6.25 13.46
C ASN A 128 14.80 4.96 13.68
N ILE A 129 15.88 4.82 12.92
CA ILE A 129 16.78 3.68 12.98
C ILE A 129 17.97 4.05 13.86
N GLN A 130 17.95 3.56 15.10
CA GLN A 130 19.07 3.69 16.03
C GLN A 130 19.92 2.41 15.98
N SER A 131 20.83 2.31 15.00
CA SER A 131 21.75 1.18 14.97
C SER A 131 22.90 1.41 15.91
N LYS A 132 23.51 0.35 16.45
CA LYS A 132 24.81 0.40 17.14
C LYS A 132 25.96 0.00 16.21
N SER A 133 25.66 -0.29 14.94
CA SER A 133 26.60 -0.81 13.95
C SER A 133 26.97 0.23 12.89
N LYS A 134 28.17 0.10 12.30
CA LYS A 134 28.64 0.97 11.21
C LYS A 134 27.94 0.62 9.90
N TRP A 135 27.46 1.63 9.18
CA TRP A 135 26.84 1.48 7.86
C TRP A 135 26.92 2.79 7.02
N PRO A 136 26.95 2.78 5.69
CA PRO A 136 27.23 1.63 4.83
C PRO A 136 28.69 1.13 4.96
N PRO A 137 28.95 -0.14 4.62
CA PRO A 137 30.30 -0.69 4.57
C PRO A 137 31.09 -0.16 3.37
N SER A 138 32.41 -0.23 3.39
CA SER A 138 33.25 0.22 2.25
C SER A 138 33.07 -0.59 0.97
N SER A 139 32.47 -1.77 1.03
CA SER A 139 32.29 -2.68 -0.11
C SER A 139 31.07 -2.39 -0.99
N GLY A 140 30.20 -1.45 -0.61
CA GLY A 140 28.92 -1.25 -1.27
C GLY A 140 27.72 -1.70 -0.44
N TYR A 141 26.55 -1.11 -0.71
CA TYR A 141 25.30 -1.42 -0.02
C TYR A 141 24.13 -1.51 -0.99
N SER A 142 22.99 -2.02 -0.51
CA SER A 142 21.73 -1.97 -1.26
C SER A 142 20.55 -1.67 -0.34
N PHE A 143 19.66 -0.78 -0.79
CA PHE A 143 18.36 -0.50 -0.20
C PHE A 143 17.29 -1.10 -1.12
N LEU A 144 16.43 -1.95 -0.60
CA LEU A 144 15.34 -2.57 -1.35
C LEU A 144 14.04 -2.38 -0.56
N GLY A 145 12.92 -2.19 -1.24
CA GLY A 145 11.63 -2.14 -0.56
C GLY A 145 10.45 -1.92 -1.49
N TRP A 146 9.29 -2.40 -1.05
CA TRP A 146 8.01 -2.09 -1.67
C TRP A 146 7.54 -0.73 -1.22
N ILE A 147 7.26 0.17 -2.17
CA ILE A 147 6.70 1.48 -1.87
C ILE A 147 5.47 1.73 -2.73
N ARG A 148 4.54 2.51 -2.20
CA ARG A 148 3.40 3.05 -2.93
C ARG A 148 3.30 4.53 -2.64
N LEU A 149 3.45 5.34 -3.68
CA LEU A 149 3.37 6.80 -3.55
C LEU A 149 1.90 7.25 -3.59
N GLU A 150 1.48 8.01 -2.58
CA GLU A 150 0.09 8.46 -2.49
C GLU A 150 -0.15 9.74 -3.30
N SER A 151 0.54 10.82 -2.93
CA SER A 151 0.54 12.07 -3.66
C SER A 151 1.72 12.96 -3.25
N PHE A 152 1.87 14.09 -3.93
CA PHE A 152 2.79 15.14 -3.50
C PHE A 152 2.01 16.25 -2.78
N PRO A 153 2.58 16.85 -1.72
CA PRO A 153 2.04 18.03 -1.07
C PRO A 153 1.68 19.09 -2.11
N HIS A 154 0.49 19.67 -1.98
CA HIS A 154 0.05 20.72 -2.89
C HIS A 154 1.02 21.91 -2.78
N LYS A 155 1.59 22.33 -3.91
CA LYS A 155 2.25 23.63 -3.98
C LYS A 155 1.13 24.65 -3.82
N GLY A 156 1.03 25.33 -2.67
CA GLY A 156 0.14 26.49 -2.56
C GLY A 156 0.41 27.50 -3.68
N ASN A 157 -0.50 28.45 -3.92
CA ASN A 157 -0.46 29.45 -5.01
C ASN A 157 0.75 30.41 -5.02
N GLN A 158 1.85 30.08 -4.34
CA GLN A 158 3.09 30.82 -4.33
C GLN A 158 3.95 30.45 -5.54
N LYS A 159 4.12 31.41 -6.45
CA LYS A 159 4.92 31.29 -7.68
C LYS A 159 6.38 30.84 -7.46
N ASN A 160 6.90 30.94 -6.22
CA ASN A 160 8.29 30.59 -5.85
C ASN A 160 8.40 29.36 -4.92
N ALA A 161 7.33 28.59 -4.72
CA ALA A 161 7.37 27.41 -3.87
C ALA A 161 8.33 26.34 -4.44
N LYS A 162 9.34 25.95 -3.65
CA LYS A 162 10.26 24.85 -4.00
C LYS A 162 9.46 23.58 -4.29
N GLU A 163 9.94 22.78 -5.24
CA GLU A 163 9.33 21.48 -5.52
C GLU A 163 9.20 20.62 -4.26
N PRO A 164 8.02 20.02 -4.02
CA PRO A 164 7.83 19.15 -2.87
C PRO A 164 8.78 17.97 -2.97
N LYS A 165 9.42 17.65 -1.84
CA LYS A 165 10.38 16.56 -1.69
C LYS A 165 9.80 15.55 -0.73
N LEU A 166 9.84 14.28 -1.10
CA LEU A 166 9.39 13.16 -0.27
C LEU A 166 10.59 12.25 0.00
N THR A 167 11.01 12.14 1.25
CA THR A 167 12.22 11.40 1.61
C THR A 167 11.90 9.93 1.84
N ILE A 168 12.51 9.04 1.07
CA ILE A 168 12.35 7.59 1.27
C ILE A 168 13.26 7.14 2.42
N PHE A 169 14.55 7.47 2.30
CA PHE A 169 15.57 7.02 3.23
C PHE A 169 16.66 8.08 3.37
N SER A 170 17.14 8.27 4.59
CA SER A 170 18.27 9.17 4.86
C SER A 170 19.11 8.65 6.00
N PHE A 171 20.39 9.01 5.98
CA PHE A 171 21.26 8.81 7.13
C PHE A 171 22.27 9.96 7.24
N ASP A 172 22.69 10.21 8.46
CA ASP A 172 23.69 11.21 8.81
C ASP A 172 24.75 10.54 9.68
N ASN A 173 26.02 10.83 9.41
CA ASN A 173 27.14 10.46 10.25
C ASN A 173 28.13 11.63 10.32
N SER A 174 29.15 11.54 11.17
CA SER A 174 30.11 12.63 11.40
C SER A 174 30.84 13.13 10.14
N LYS A 175 30.96 12.29 9.10
CA LYS A 175 31.73 12.60 7.87
C LYS A 175 30.87 12.77 6.62
N SER A 176 29.72 12.11 6.57
CA SER A 176 28.88 11.96 5.39
C SER A 176 27.40 12.13 5.70
N LYS A 177 26.68 12.80 4.81
CA LYS A 177 25.20 12.83 4.82
C LYS A 177 24.68 12.21 3.55
N PHE A 178 23.74 11.28 3.65
CA PHE A 178 23.10 10.63 2.52
C PHE A 178 21.58 10.85 2.56
N LYS A 179 21.00 11.12 1.40
CA LYS A 179 19.55 11.33 1.24
C LYS A 179 19.07 10.76 -0.08
N LEU A 180 18.03 9.92 -0.01
CA LEU A 180 17.23 9.47 -1.14
C LEU A 180 15.83 10.07 -1.03
N PHE A 181 15.45 10.90 -2.00
CA PHE A 181 14.13 11.53 -2.03
C PHE A 181 13.57 11.62 -3.45
N ILE A 182 12.24 11.64 -3.54
CA ILE A 182 11.49 11.79 -4.78
C ILE A 182 11.03 13.24 -4.92
N THR A 183 11.10 13.80 -6.13
CA THR A 183 10.41 15.04 -6.53
C THR A 183 9.48 14.79 -7.70
N LYS A 184 8.33 15.48 -7.70
CA LYS A 184 7.42 15.55 -8.86
C LYS A 184 8.01 16.48 -9.90
N LYS A 185 8.19 16.00 -11.13
CA LYS A 185 8.34 16.90 -12.27
C LYS A 185 6.98 17.30 -12.82
N GLN A 186 6.85 18.55 -13.23
CA GLN A 186 5.70 18.97 -14.04
C GLN A 186 5.83 18.31 -15.41
N ALA A 187 4.83 17.50 -15.80
CA ALA A 187 4.64 17.15 -17.18
C ALA A 187 4.37 18.44 -17.99
N PRO A 188 4.82 18.54 -19.25
CA PRO A 188 4.35 19.62 -20.12
C PRO A 188 2.83 19.58 -20.15
N HIS A 189 2.18 20.71 -19.87
CA HIS A 189 0.73 20.84 -19.76
C HIS A 189 0.01 20.15 -20.92
N LYS A 190 -0.45 18.91 -20.71
CA LYS A 190 -1.63 18.39 -21.40
C LYS A 190 -2.77 18.56 -20.43
N MET A 191 -3.63 19.55 -20.71
CA MET A 191 -4.94 19.65 -20.09
C MET A 191 -5.70 18.39 -20.52
N ALA A 192 -5.65 17.34 -19.71
CA ALA A 192 -6.74 16.38 -19.69
C ALA A 192 -7.95 17.18 -19.19
N LYS A 193 -8.92 17.42 -20.08
CA LYS A 193 -10.24 17.88 -19.66
C LYS A 193 -10.78 16.78 -18.76
N ASP A 194 -10.88 17.04 -17.46
CA ASP A 194 -11.69 16.23 -16.55
C ASP A 194 -13.16 16.36 -16.97
N LYS A 195 -13.56 15.65 -18.03
CA LYS A 195 -14.95 15.27 -18.25
C LYS A 195 -15.19 13.98 -17.49
N HIS A 196 -15.26 14.09 -16.17
CA HIS A 196 -15.77 13.02 -15.33
C HIS A 196 -17.23 13.31 -15.01
N GLN A 197 -18.14 12.94 -15.93
CA GLN A 197 -19.47 12.53 -15.51
C GLN A 197 -19.32 11.09 -15.00
N LEU A 198 -19.30 10.95 -13.67
CA LEU A 198 -19.37 9.65 -13.01
C LEU A 198 -20.85 9.25 -13.02
N SER A 199 -21.22 8.28 -13.84
CA SER A 199 -22.49 7.55 -13.69
C SER A 199 -22.18 6.11 -13.31
N SER A 200 -21.41 5.89 -12.25
CA SER A 200 -21.08 4.53 -11.77
C SER A 200 -22.28 3.97 -10.99
N HIS A 201 -23.07 3.12 -11.64
CA HIS A 201 -24.20 2.47 -11.00
C HIS A 201 -23.84 1.08 -10.45
N ASN A 202 -22.75 0.44 -10.91
CA ASN A 202 -22.40 -0.93 -10.52
C ASN A 202 -21.00 -1.05 -9.88
N ILE A 203 -20.81 -2.06 -9.01
CA ILE A 203 -19.55 -2.32 -8.30
C ILE A 203 -18.45 -2.79 -9.26
N GLU A 204 -18.81 -3.52 -10.32
CA GLU A 204 -17.86 -4.01 -11.33
C GLU A 204 -17.20 -2.86 -12.11
N ASP A 205 -17.85 -1.70 -12.23
CA ASP A 205 -17.28 -0.50 -12.84
C ASP A 205 -16.18 0.12 -11.96
N LEU A 206 -16.19 -0.08 -10.64
CA LEU A 206 -15.16 0.45 -9.73
C LEU A 206 -13.77 -0.16 -10.00
N GLU A 207 -13.74 -1.42 -10.44
CA GLU A 207 -12.52 -2.09 -10.89
C GLU A 207 -12.02 -1.55 -12.22
N ALA A 208 -12.93 -1.36 -13.18
CA ALA A 208 -12.60 -0.70 -14.44
C ALA A 208 -12.08 0.73 -14.19
N VAL A 209 -12.61 1.42 -13.20
CA VAL A 209 -12.16 2.76 -12.77
C VAL A 209 -10.77 2.74 -12.11
N GLU A 210 -10.42 1.71 -11.33
CA GLU A 210 -9.05 1.52 -10.82
C GLU A 210 -8.06 1.20 -11.95
N MET A 211 -8.45 0.41 -12.97
CA MET A 211 -7.60 0.04 -14.11
C MET A 211 -7.50 1.10 -15.21
N GLN A 212 -8.51 1.95 -15.40
CA GLN A 212 -8.52 3.00 -16.44
C GLN A 212 -7.85 4.31 -15.99
N ASN A 213 -7.60 4.50 -14.68
CA ASN A 213 -6.98 5.71 -14.12
C ASN A 213 -5.55 5.48 -13.62
N GLU A 214 -4.73 4.75 -14.37
CA GLU A 214 -3.30 4.64 -14.07
C GLU A 214 -2.58 5.95 -14.40
N GLU A 215 -2.71 6.93 -13.50
CA GLU A 215 -1.95 8.17 -13.57
C GLU A 215 -0.47 7.83 -13.37
N THR A 216 0.29 7.79 -14.47
CA THR A 216 1.74 7.76 -14.41
C THR A 216 2.26 9.17 -14.17
N ILE A 217 3.35 9.26 -13.42
CA ILE A 217 3.96 10.54 -13.10
C ILE A 217 5.48 10.49 -13.32
N SER A 218 5.99 11.51 -13.99
CA SER A 218 7.43 11.72 -14.10
C SER A 218 7.99 12.15 -12.75
N VAL A 219 8.86 11.32 -12.20
CA VAL A 219 9.54 11.55 -10.92
C VAL A 219 11.04 11.63 -11.11
N SER A 220 11.71 12.34 -10.19
CA SER A 220 13.16 12.31 -10.07
C SER A 220 13.57 11.69 -8.75
N PHE A 221 14.31 10.58 -8.81
CA PHE A 221 15.00 10.01 -7.67
C PHE A 221 16.29 10.78 -7.46
N ASN A 222 16.30 11.60 -6.43
CA ASN A 222 17.43 12.45 -6.12
C ASN A 222 18.27 11.78 -5.02
N TYR A 223 19.53 11.57 -5.35
CA TYR A 223 20.56 11.12 -4.44
C TYR A 223 21.43 12.33 -4.07
N THR A 224 21.69 12.52 -2.78
CA THR A 224 22.61 13.57 -2.32
C THR A 224 23.59 12.99 -1.34
N VAL A 225 24.88 13.18 -1.62
CA VAL A 225 25.96 12.93 -0.66
C VAL A 225 26.68 14.23 -0.33
N LYS A 226 26.83 14.50 0.97
CA LYS A 226 27.71 15.55 1.48
C LYS A 226 28.92 14.89 2.12
N PHE A 227 30.14 15.29 1.75
CA PHE A 227 31.40 14.81 2.31
C PHE A 227 32.36 15.98 2.50
N ASN A 228 32.95 16.17 3.68
CA ASN A 228 33.91 17.26 3.99
C ASN A 228 33.52 18.62 3.36
N ASN A 229 32.31 19.09 3.66
CA ASN A 229 31.68 20.32 3.11
C ASN A 229 31.36 20.34 1.61
N THR A 230 31.90 19.44 0.80
CA THR A 230 31.48 19.27 -0.59
C THR A 230 30.13 18.56 -0.65
N LYS A 231 29.21 19.08 -1.46
CA LYS A 231 27.88 18.49 -1.68
C LYS A 231 27.77 18.10 -3.14
N GLU A 232 27.51 16.83 -3.38
CA GLU A 232 27.25 16.28 -4.69
C GLU A 232 25.80 15.78 -4.74
N SER A 233 25.13 15.97 -5.87
CA SER A 233 23.74 15.57 -6.03
C SER A 233 23.52 15.10 -7.45
N SER A 234 22.87 13.93 -7.56
CA SER A 234 22.50 13.32 -8.82
C SER A 234 21.03 12.99 -8.82
N ALA A 235 20.42 12.99 -10.00
CA ALA A 235 19.02 12.68 -10.17
C ALA A 235 18.83 11.66 -11.30
N ILE A 236 18.03 10.62 -11.03
CA ILE A 236 17.57 9.67 -12.03
C ILE A 236 16.09 9.97 -12.30
N GLN A 237 15.77 10.28 -13.56
CA GLN A 237 14.41 10.58 -14.00
C GLN A 237 13.77 9.33 -14.56
N THR A 238 12.52 9.08 -14.18
CA THR A 238 11.74 7.94 -14.65
C THR A 238 10.25 8.20 -14.41
N GLU A 239 9.39 7.38 -14.97
CA GLU A 239 7.95 7.42 -14.74
C GLU A 239 7.56 6.29 -13.80
N ILE A 240 6.72 6.59 -12.83
CA ILE A 240 6.14 5.59 -11.93
C ILE A 240 4.63 5.72 -11.90
N PRO A 241 3.89 4.62 -11.73
CA PRO A 241 2.46 4.70 -11.48
C PRO A 241 2.20 5.33 -10.11
N MET A 242 1.31 6.32 -10.06
CA MET A 242 0.77 6.79 -8.78
C MET A 242 -0.09 5.71 -8.15
N ARG A 243 -0.12 5.67 -6.82
CA ARG A 243 -1.09 4.86 -6.07
C ARG A 243 -1.03 3.36 -6.39
N LYS A 244 0.12 2.90 -6.88
CA LYS A 244 0.44 1.49 -7.08
C LYS A 244 1.71 1.10 -6.34
N TRP A 245 1.74 -0.15 -5.92
CA TRP A 245 2.91 -0.77 -5.33
C TRP A 245 3.98 -1.00 -6.40
N ILE A 246 5.19 -0.51 -6.13
CA ILE A 246 6.39 -0.76 -6.92
C ILE A 246 7.50 -1.26 -6.01
N PHE A 247 8.39 -2.08 -6.55
CA PHE A 247 9.57 -2.55 -5.85
C PHE A 247 10.80 -1.73 -6.26
N ILE A 248 11.30 -0.91 -5.34
CA ILE A 248 12.48 -0.07 -5.60
C ILE A 248 13.72 -0.74 -5.04
N SER A 249 14.78 -0.76 -5.84
CA SER A 249 16.12 -1.14 -5.39
C SER A 249 17.14 -0.06 -5.74
N LEU A 250 17.86 0.44 -4.74
CA LEU A 250 19.00 1.32 -4.91
C LEU A 250 20.27 0.56 -4.51
N VAL A 251 21.19 0.39 -5.46
CA VAL A 251 22.47 -0.28 -5.25
C VAL A 251 23.58 0.74 -5.39
N HIS A 252 24.45 0.86 -4.39
CA HIS A 252 25.66 1.67 -4.50
C HIS A 252 26.88 0.78 -4.33
N LYS A 253 27.58 0.53 -5.44
CA LYS A 253 28.82 -0.24 -5.46
C LYS A 253 29.99 0.73 -5.25
N SER A 254 30.80 0.52 -4.22
CA SER A 254 32.02 1.32 -4.06
C SER A 254 33.06 0.90 -5.08
N SER A 255 33.77 1.86 -5.66
CA SER A 255 35.02 1.59 -6.34
C SER A 255 36.15 1.48 -5.32
N PHE A 256 37.10 0.58 -5.57
CA PHE A 256 38.36 0.52 -4.83
C PHE A 256 39.39 1.53 -5.38
N LEU A 257 39.31 1.83 -6.68
CA LEU A 257 40.27 2.64 -7.41
C LEU A 257 39.90 4.13 -7.45
N SER A 258 38.67 4.50 -7.06
CA SER A 258 38.22 5.89 -7.08
C SER A 258 37.33 6.22 -5.87
N SER A 259 37.19 7.50 -5.56
CA SER A 259 36.24 7.95 -4.53
C SER A 259 34.77 7.83 -4.96
N ASN A 260 34.53 7.56 -6.23
CA ASN A 260 33.21 7.45 -6.82
C ASN A 260 32.80 5.98 -6.91
N GLY A 261 31.53 5.72 -6.66
CA GLY A 261 30.93 4.41 -6.84
C GLY A 261 29.87 4.43 -7.93
N ASP A 262 29.41 3.25 -8.31
CA ASP A 262 28.31 3.09 -9.26
C ASP A 262 27.00 3.05 -8.48
N LEU A 263 26.17 4.07 -8.69
CA LEU A 263 24.84 4.17 -8.11
C LEU A 263 23.80 3.74 -9.14
N SER A 264 23.17 2.59 -8.91
CA SER A 264 22.17 2.00 -9.80
C SER A 264 20.79 2.02 -9.15
N LEU A 265 19.79 2.47 -9.90
CA LEU A 265 18.37 2.40 -9.53
C LEU A 265 17.69 1.30 -10.35
N PHE A 266 16.90 0.47 -9.68
CA PHE A 266 16.03 -0.54 -10.29
C PHE A 266 14.58 -0.33 -9.82
N ILE A 267 13.64 -0.58 -10.72
CA ILE A 267 12.19 -0.59 -10.45
C ILE A 267 11.65 -1.94 -10.94
N ASP A 268 10.92 -2.64 -10.08
CA ASP A 268 10.33 -3.96 -10.35
C ASP A 268 11.35 -4.95 -10.93
N SER A 269 12.54 -4.98 -10.31
CA SER A 269 13.73 -5.73 -10.69
C SER A 269 14.46 -5.32 -11.98
N ARG A 270 13.97 -4.33 -12.73
CA ARG A 270 14.61 -3.87 -13.97
C ARG A 270 15.49 -2.65 -13.72
N MET A 271 16.70 -2.65 -14.28
CA MET A 271 17.61 -1.50 -14.14
C MET A 271 17.07 -0.29 -14.90
N VAL A 272 16.94 0.84 -14.19
CA VAL A 272 16.53 2.12 -14.79
C VAL A 272 17.75 2.89 -15.28
N LYS A 273 18.73 3.11 -14.39
CA LYS A 273 19.95 3.86 -14.71
C LYS A 273 21.05 3.61 -13.69
N THR A 274 22.30 3.71 -14.15
CA THR A 274 23.50 3.77 -13.32
C THR A 274 24.21 5.11 -13.49
N LEU A 275 24.64 5.72 -12.40
CA LEU A 275 25.37 6.99 -12.36
C LEU A 275 26.68 6.81 -11.59
N SER A 276 27.76 7.46 -12.06
CA SER A 276 28.97 7.61 -11.25
C SER A 276 28.73 8.65 -10.18
N GLN A 277 28.79 8.25 -8.91
CA GLN A 277 28.41 9.09 -7.79
C GLN A 277 29.33 8.83 -6.60
N ARG A 278 29.78 9.90 -5.94
CA ARG A 278 30.64 9.78 -4.75
C ARG A 278 30.07 8.85 -3.67
N TYR A 279 30.91 7.91 -3.23
CA TYR A 279 30.55 6.92 -2.22
C TYR A 279 30.57 7.51 -0.81
N PRO A 280 29.51 7.33 0.01
CA PRO A 280 29.49 7.82 1.38
C PRO A 280 30.46 7.01 2.24
N LYS A 281 31.46 7.68 2.83
CA LYS A 281 32.39 7.03 3.78
C LYS A 281 31.79 7.10 5.19
N THR A 282 31.87 6.00 5.93
CA THR A 282 31.43 5.95 7.33
C THR A 282 32.55 5.44 8.24
N SER A 283 32.75 6.11 9.38
CA SER A 283 33.64 5.63 10.46
C SER A 283 32.90 5.32 11.78
N GLU A 284 31.64 5.73 11.92
CA GLU A 284 30.88 5.73 13.18
C GLU A 284 29.48 5.12 13.02
N ILE A 285 28.74 5.08 14.13
CA ILE A 285 27.38 4.57 14.26
C ILE A 285 26.40 5.45 13.46
N VAL A 286 25.40 4.81 12.83
CA VAL A 286 24.48 5.49 11.92
C VAL A 286 23.18 5.86 12.60
N GLN A 287 22.79 7.13 12.50
CA GLN A 287 21.41 7.55 12.67
C GLN A 287 20.74 7.63 11.30
N ALA A 288 19.87 6.66 11.02
CA ALA A 288 19.12 6.63 9.78
C ALA A 288 17.62 6.86 10.04
N ARG A 289 16.92 7.37 9.02
CA ARG A 289 15.48 7.56 9.05
C ARG A 289 14.84 7.08 7.75
N ILE A 290 13.65 6.52 7.87
CA ILE A 290 12.76 6.20 6.75
C ILE A 290 11.56 7.12 6.81
N GLY A 291 11.13 7.59 5.64
CA GLY A 291 9.99 8.48 5.52
C GLY A 291 10.28 9.93 5.89
N SER A 292 11.51 10.28 6.31
CA SER A 292 11.88 11.67 6.61
C SER A 292 13.39 11.91 6.50
N LYS A 293 13.77 13.20 6.46
CA LYS A 293 15.16 13.60 6.69
C LYS A 293 15.54 13.48 8.16
N THR A 294 16.84 13.38 8.42
CA THR A 294 17.41 13.44 9.77
C THR A 294 17.06 14.70 10.58
N ASN A 295 16.65 15.79 9.92
CA ASN A 295 16.16 17.01 10.57
C ASN A 295 14.63 17.16 10.55
N LEU A 296 13.90 16.05 10.38
CA LEU A 296 12.43 15.98 10.43
C LEU A 296 11.75 16.96 9.43
N LYS A 297 12.19 16.87 8.17
CA LYS A 297 11.61 17.61 7.04
C LYS A 297 11.40 16.67 5.86
N HIS A 298 10.53 17.07 4.93
CA HIS A 298 10.26 16.36 3.67
C HIS A 298 9.77 14.93 3.93
N PHE A 299 8.69 14.84 4.69
CA PHE A 299 8.08 13.58 5.08
C PHE A 299 7.50 12.87 3.86
N PHE A 300 7.60 11.55 3.83
CA PHE A 300 7.02 10.72 2.79
C PHE A 300 5.52 10.65 2.97
N PHE A 301 4.77 10.70 1.86
CA PHE A 301 3.33 10.50 1.85
C PHE A 301 3.00 9.28 0.99
N GLY A 302 2.55 8.21 1.63
CA GLY A 302 2.30 6.94 0.99
C GLY A 302 2.63 5.77 1.89
N GLN A 303 2.70 4.59 1.29
CA GLN A 303 2.86 3.33 2.01
C GLN A 303 4.20 2.68 1.71
N MET A 304 4.76 1.96 2.68
CA MET A 304 5.95 1.13 2.49
C MET A 304 5.72 -0.26 3.08
N GLY A 305 5.99 -1.31 2.30
CA GLY A 305 5.98 -2.69 2.78
C GLY A 305 7.27 -3.01 3.54
N SER A 306 7.74 -4.25 3.40
CA SER A 306 9.04 -4.63 3.97
C SER A 306 10.20 -3.90 3.28
N ILE A 307 11.13 -3.38 4.08
CA ILE A 307 12.33 -2.67 3.64
C ILE A 307 13.55 -3.49 4.05
N TYR A 308 14.52 -3.60 3.16
CA TYR A 308 15.73 -4.38 3.33
C TYR A 308 16.96 -3.50 3.09
N LEU A 309 17.89 -3.51 4.04
CA LEU A 309 19.21 -2.92 3.89
C LEU A 309 20.24 -4.04 3.83
N PHE A 310 21.11 -4.04 2.83
CA PHE A 310 22.19 -5.01 2.68
C PHE A 310 23.56 -4.34 2.83
N ASN A 311 24.49 -5.06 3.44
CA ASN A 311 25.92 -4.74 3.54
C ASN A 311 26.73 -5.14 2.30
N LYS A 312 26.05 -5.27 1.15
CA LYS A 312 26.66 -5.64 -0.12
C LYS A 312 25.91 -4.92 -1.23
N ALA A 313 26.63 -4.54 -2.29
CA ALA A 313 26.01 -4.20 -3.56
C ALA A 313 25.48 -5.49 -4.22
N LEU A 314 24.15 -5.65 -4.26
CA LEU A 314 23.50 -6.82 -4.86
C LEU A 314 23.60 -6.79 -6.39
N LYS A 315 23.74 -7.99 -6.98
CA LYS A 315 23.65 -8.16 -8.44
C LYS A 315 22.20 -8.11 -8.92
N GLU A 316 22.00 -7.81 -10.20
CA GLU A 316 20.67 -7.79 -10.82
C GLU A 316 19.90 -9.10 -10.63
N GLU A 317 20.56 -10.25 -10.82
CA GLU A 317 20.00 -11.58 -10.56
C GLU A 317 19.48 -11.75 -9.12
N GLN A 318 20.19 -11.18 -8.14
CA GLN A 318 19.81 -11.24 -6.73
C GLN A 318 18.61 -10.33 -6.45
N ILE A 319 18.56 -9.15 -7.06
CA ILE A 319 17.42 -8.23 -6.97
C ILE A 319 16.19 -8.88 -7.59
N HIS A 320 16.33 -9.50 -8.75
CA HIS A 320 15.26 -10.22 -9.43
C HIS A 320 14.74 -11.38 -8.59
N ALA A 321 15.63 -12.19 -8.01
CA ALA A 321 15.24 -13.26 -7.10
C ALA A 321 14.45 -12.73 -5.89
N ILE A 322 14.89 -11.64 -5.25
CA ILE A 322 14.18 -11.02 -4.12
C ILE A 322 12.80 -10.50 -4.55
N TYR A 323 12.71 -9.84 -5.70
CA TYR A 323 11.44 -9.33 -6.24
C TYR A 323 10.43 -10.46 -6.52
N SER A 324 10.91 -11.59 -7.06
CA SER A 324 10.09 -12.76 -7.36
C SER A 324 9.46 -13.40 -6.12
N LEU A 325 10.06 -13.24 -4.93
CA LEU A 325 9.48 -13.71 -3.66
C LEU A 325 8.18 -12.97 -3.24
N LYS A 326 7.84 -11.87 -3.94
CA LYS A 326 6.64 -11.04 -3.69
C LYS A 326 6.69 -10.29 -2.33
N PRO A 327 5.78 -9.32 -2.11
CA PRO A 327 5.85 -8.47 -0.92
C PRO A 327 5.65 -9.17 0.43
N ASN A 328 4.99 -10.35 0.42
CA ASN A 328 4.62 -11.09 1.63
C ASN A 328 5.69 -12.08 2.11
N TYR A 329 6.85 -12.10 1.45
CA TYR A 329 7.97 -12.94 1.87
C TYR A 329 8.50 -12.58 3.27
N SER A 330 8.49 -13.57 4.16
CA SER A 330 8.74 -13.35 5.60
C SER A 330 10.05 -13.93 6.12
N TYR A 331 10.68 -14.89 5.41
CA TYR A 331 11.74 -15.77 5.92
C TYR A 331 13.18 -15.19 5.90
N SER A 332 13.33 -13.87 5.76
CA SER A 332 14.63 -13.17 5.90
C SER A 332 15.81 -13.78 5.11
N PHE A 333 15.52 -14.38 3.95
CA PHE A 333 16.48 -15.00 3.03
C PHE A 333 17.27 -16.15 3.67
N VAL A 334 16.72 -16.80 4.70
CA VAL A 334 17.26 -18.05 5.25
C VAL A 334 17.02 -19.16 4.21
N PRO A 335 18.04 -19.94 3.84
CA PRO A 335 17.85 -21.09 2.97
C PRO A 335 16.81 -22.04 3.59
N ILE A 336 15.74 -22.34 2.85
CA ILE A 336 14.71 -23.28 3.30
C ILE A 336 15.13 -24.66 2.78
N GLU A 337 15.67 -25.51 3.65
CA GLU A 337 16.15 -26.85 3.29
C GLU A 337 15.02 -27.82 2.87
N TRP A 338 13.77 -27.49 3.19
CA TRP A 338 12.57 -28.32 2.95
C TRP A 338 11.55 -27.66 2.01
N ALA A 339 11.94 -26.66 1.22
CA ALA A 339 11.08 -26.12 0.17
C ALA A 339 10.97 -27.16 -0.95
N PHE A 340 10.00 -28.08 -0.82
CA PHE A 340 9.70 -29.11 -1.80
C PHE A 340 9.38 -28.51 -3.18
N ASP A 341 9.70 -29.28 -4.22
CA ASP A 341 9.64 -29.04 -5.68
C ASP A 341 8.29 -28.51 -6.24
N THR A 342 7.30 -28.25 -5.40
CA THR A 342 5.94 -27.84 -5.81
C THR A 342 5.72 -26.32 -5.82
N ASP A 343 6.66 -25.51 -5.33
CA ASP A 343 6.54 -24.05 -5.35
C ASP A 343 7.22 -23.46 -6.61
N PRO A 344 6.51 -22.73 -7.49
CA PRO A 344 7.11 -22.06 -8.65
C PRO A 344 8.23 -21.04 -8.28
N ASN A 345 8.42 -20.72 -7.00
CA ASN A 345 9.54 -19.93 -6.48
C ASN A 345 10.87 -20.70 -6.32
N PHE A 346 10.94 -21.98 -6.70
CA PHE A 346 12.13 -22.83 -6.56
C PHE A 346 13.41 -22.24 -7.17
N VAL A 347 13.32 -21.51 -8.30
CA VAL A 347 14.48 -20.84 -8.94
C VAL A 347 15.09 -19.76 -8.04
N SER A 348 14.25 -19.05 -7.27
CA SER A 348 14.71 -18.04 -6.30
C SER A 348 15.57 -18.70 -5.21
N SER A 349 15.24 -19.92 -4.77
CA SER A 349 15.96 -20.61 -3.69
C SER A 349 17.45 -20.81 -3.99
N LYS A 350 17.81 -21.13 -5.25
CA LYS A 350 19.20 -21.39 -5.65
C LYS A 350 20.04 -20.10 -5.73
N ILE A 351 19.44 -18.95 -6.07
CA ILE A 351 20.13 -17.64 -6.09
C ILE A 351 20.20 -17.04 -4.67
N LEU A 352 19.17 -17.30 -3.85
CA LEU A 352 19.17 -16.95 -2.42
C LEU A 352 20.18 -17.79 -1.61
N SER A 353 20.60 -18.95 -2.13
CA SER A 353 21.60 -19.85 -1.54
C SER A 353 23.00 -19.23 -1.39
N GLU A 354 23.28 -18.06 -2.00
CA GLU A 354 24.49 -17.26 -1.75
C GLU A 354 24.56 -16.64 -0.32
N ASN A 355 23.84 -17.18 0.67
CA ASN A 355 23.76 -16.66 2.04
C ASN A 355 23.40 -15.16 2.08
N LEU A 356 22.34 -14.75 1.37
CA LEU A 356 21.88 -13.35 1.40
C LEU A 356 21.51 -12.88 2.80
N ASN A 357 20.99 -13.78 3.64
CA ASN A 357 20.76 -13.54 5.07
C ASN A 357 22.02 -13.02 5.80
N ARG A 358 23.22 -13.53 5.48
CA ARG A 358 24.49 -13.05 6.07
C ARG A 358 24.91 -11.67 5.57
N LYS A 359 24.35 -11.20 4.46
CA LYS A 359 24.60 -9.88 3.89
C LYS A 359 23.53 -8.86 4.30
N LEU A 360 22.38 -9.33 4.78
CA LEU A 360 21.30 -8.49 5.30
C LEU A 360 21.79 -7.74 6.55
N PHE A 361 21.71 -6.42 6.51
CA PHE A 361 22.04 -5.53 7.62
C PHE A 361 20.83 -5.31 8.52
N LEU A 362 19.68 -5.04 7.92
CA LEU A 362 18.44 -4.73 8.62
C LEU A 362 17.25 -5.12 7.75
N LYS A 363 16.25 -5.78 8.33
CA LYS A 363 14.92 -5.94 7.73
C LYS A 363 13.89 -5.24 8.59
N ILE A 364 13.13 -4.35 7.96
CA ILE A 364 12.05 -3.61 8.62
C ILE A 364 10.75 -4.10 8.02
N SER A 365 9.87 -4.64 8.85
CA SER A 365 8.57 -5.12 8.41
C SER A 365 7.50 -4.77 9.42
N ALA A 366 6.40 -4.21 8.93
CA ALA A 366 5.23 -3.87 9.72
C ALA A 366 4.64 -5.08 10.47
N GLN A 367 4.89 -6.30 9.98
CA GLN A 367 4.48 -7.55 10.63
C GLN A 367 5.11 -7.75 12.02
N TYR A 368 6.31 -7.23 12.23
CA TYR A 368 7.10 -7.41 13.46
C TYR A 368 7.11 -6.15 14.33
N CYS A 369 6.13 -5.28 14.14
CA CYS A 369 6.00 -4.04 14.89
C CYS A 369 4.77 -4.09 15.81
N ASN A 370 4.90 -3.49 16.99
CA ASN A 370 3.82 -3.29 17.93
C ASN A 370 3.84 -1.84 18.44
N GLN A 371 2.71 -1.15 18.27
CA GLN A 371 2.53 0.26 18.63
C GLN A 371 3.63 1.17 18.07
N ASP A 372 4.59 1.59 18.91
CA ASP A 372 5.64 2.55 18.54
C ASP A 372 7.00 1.89 18.32
N VAL A 373 7.06 0.55 18.38
CA VAL A 373 8.32 -0.22 18.33
C VAL A 373 8.28 -1.29 17.25
N CYS A 374 9.31 -1.31 16.41
CA CYS A 374 9.58 -2.43 15.50
C CYS A 374 10.76 -3.27 16.00
N TYR A 375 10.63 -4.59 15.81
CA TYR A 375 11.64 -5.57 16.13
C TYR A 375 12.31 -6.10 14.84
N ASP A 376 13.64 -6.12 14.82
CA ASP A 376 14.44 -6.71 13.74
C ASP A 376 14.78 -8.18 14.05
N TYR A 377 14.86 -8.99 13.00
CA TYR A 377 15.44 -10.33 13.04
C TYR A 377 16.85 -10.31 12.44
N ASN A 378 17.86 -10.34 13.31
CA ASN A 378 19.25 -10.40 12.87
C ASN A 378 19.72 -11.86 12.74
N ALA A 379 19.84 -12.32 11.49
CA ALA A 379 20.27 -13.68 11.18
C ALA A 379 21.73 -14.00 11.57
N LYS A 380 22.60 -13.00 11.80
CA LYS A 380 24.01 -13.25 12.17
C LYS A 380 24.19 -13.66 13.63
N THR A 381 23.28 -13.24 14.49
CA THR A 381 23.43 -13.26 15.94
C THR A 381 22.28 -13.99 16.62
N ASN A 382 21.33 -14.53 15.84
CA ASN A 382 20.15 -15.24 16.32
C ASN A 382 19.43 -14.53 17.49
N SER A 383 19.41 -13.19 17.45
CA SER A 383 18.84 -12.36 18.51
C SER A 383 18.09 -11.17 17.92
N CYS A 384 17.03 -10.77 18.62
CA CYS A 384 16.25 -9.58 18.28
C CYS A 384 17.05 -8.33 18.70
N ILE A 385 17.57 -7.56 17.73
CA ILE A 385 18.75 -6.72 17.99
C ILE A 385 18.56 -5.22 17.83
N GLN A 386 17.44 -4.74 17.29
CA GLN A 386 17.27 -3.29 17.15
C GLN A 386 15.85 -2.85 17.42
N LYS A 387 15.67 -2.08 18.51
CA LYS A 387 14.47 -1.29 18.75
C LYS A 387 14.48 -0.13 17.77
N MET A 388 13.43 -0.02 16.97
CA MET A 388 13.21 1.13 16.11
C MET A 388 11.99 1.89 16.61
N GLU A 389 12.11 3.21 16.72
CA GLU A 389 11.02 4.08 17.15
C GLU A 389 10.23 4.54 15.94
N MET A 390 8.90 4.52 16.07
CA MET A 390 7.98 5.00 15.05
C MET A 390 7.28 6.24 15.57
N ASP A 391 7.33 7.32 14.81
CA ASP A 391 6.53 8.52 15.11
C ASP A 391 5.43 8.65 14.08
N HIS A 392 4.17 8.66 14.50
CA HIS A 392 3.01 8.94 13.65
C HIS A 392 2.88 8.05 12.40
N VAL A 393 3.54 6.89 12.37
CA VAL A 393 3.38 5.89 11.32
C VAL A 393 2.28 4.93 11.74
N VAL A 394 1.33 4.66 10.84
CA VAL A 394 0.26 3.69 11.11
C VAL A 394 0.66 2.34 10.53
N ILE A 395 0.58 1.29 11.35
CA ILE A 395 0.71 -0.10 10.88
C ILE A 395 -0.64 -0.53 10.32
N ILE A 396 -0.63 -0.99 9.08
CA ILE A 396 -1.81 -1.55 8.42
C ILE A 396 -1.61 -3.05 8.20
N LYS A 397 -2.61 -3.83 8.62
CA LYS A 397 -2.76 -5.25 8.33
C LYS A 397 -4.00 -5.46 7.48
N ILE A 398 -3.82 -5.90 6.24
CA ILE A 398 -4.93 -6.33 5.40
C ILE A 398 -5.46 -7.67 5.93
N THR A 399 -6.76 -7.71 6.17
CA THR A 399 -7.50 -8.95 6.40
C THR A 399 -8.36 -9.20 5.17
N ASN A 400 -8.02 -10.25 4.40
CA ASN A 400 -8.81 -10.63 3.24
C ASN A 400 -10.09 -11.38 3.69
N ILE A 401 -11.06 -11.47 2.78
CA ILE A 401 -12.32 -12.15 3.03
C ILE A 401 -12.16 -13.62 3.42
N PHE A 402 -11.19 -14.34 2.87
CA PHE A 402 -10.94 -15.75 3.20
C PHE A 402 -10.53 -15.93 4.67
N GLU A 403 -9.61 -15.10 5.18
CA GLU A 403 -9.25 -15.08 6.60
C GLU A 403 -10.44 -14.66 7.47
N GLY A 404 -11.26 -13.73 6.98
CA GLY A 404 -12.50 -13.32 7.63
C GLY A 404 -13.49 -14.49 7.80
N ILE A 405 -13.78 -15.21 6.71
CA ILE A 405 -14.68 -16.38 6.69
C ILE A 405 -14.14 -17.46 7.62
N PHE A 406 -12.85 -17.77 7.56
CA PHE A 406 -12.23 -18.74 8.47
C PHE A 406 -12.45 -18.35 9.94
N LYS A 407 -12.23 -17.08 10.31
CA LYS A 407 -12.40 -16.58 11.69
C LYS A 407 -13.82 -16.64 12.22
N ILE A 408 -14.84 -16.64 11.37
CA ILE A 408 -16.24 -16.67 11.81
C ILE A 408 -16.82 -18.09 11.87
N GLY A 409 -16.06 -19.13 11.50
CA GLY A 409 -16.51 -20.53 11.49
C GLY A 409 -16.35 -21.25 10.15
N GLY A 410 -15.69 -20.63 9.17
CA GLY A 410 -15.46 -21.22 7.85
C GLY A 410 -16.68 -21.19 6.94
N VAL A 411 -16.64 -21.95 5.84
CA VAL A 411 -17.70 -21.97 4.82
C VAL A 411 -19.07 -22.40 5.36
N VAL A 412 -19.09 -23.14 6.47
CA VAL A 412 -20.31 -23.62 7.13
C VAL A 412 -21.25 -22.46 7.50
N THR A 413 -20.72 -21.28 7.81
CA THR A 413 -21.53 -20.09 8.12
C THR A 413 -22.35 -19.59 6.92
N MET A 414 -22.00 -19.99 5.71
CA MET A 414 -22.69 -19.59 4.47
C MET A 414 -23.79 -20.59 4.07
N LEU A 415 -23.84 -21.80 4.65
CA LEU A 415 -24.84 -22.82 4.28
C LEU A 415 -26.30 -22.38 4.40
N PRO A 416 -26.73 -21.67 5.47
CA PRO A 416 -28.10 -21.20 5.57
C PRO A 416 -28.51 -20.25 4.44
N PHE A 417 -27.56 -19.48 3.91
CA PHE A 417 -27.80 -18.60 2.78
C PHE A 417 -28.06 -19.41 1.50
N PHE A 418 -27.25 -20.42 1.20
CA PHE A 418 -27.42 -21.24 -0.01
C PHE A 418 -28.79 -21.95 -0.05
N LEU A 419 -29.21 -22.55 1.07
CA LEU A 419 -30.52 -23.21 1.16
C LEU A 419 -31.69 -22.25 0.88
N LYS A 420 -31.57 -21.00 1.33
CA LYS A 420 -32.59 -19.98 1.10
C LYS A 420 -32.54 -19.45 -0.33
N PHE A 421 -31.35 -19.26 -0.88
CA PHE A 421 -31.16 -18.76 -2.23
C PHE A 421 -31.80 -19.67 -3.28
N ASP A 422 -31.68 -21.00 -3.11
CA ASP A 422 -32.34 -21.98 -3.97
C ASP A 422 -33.86 -21.81 -3.95
N ASN A 423 -34.46 -21.61 -2.77
CA ASN A 423 -35.89 -21.36 -2.65
C ASN A 423 -36.31 -20.05 -3.34
N MET A 424 -35.53 -18.97 -3.16
CA MET A 424 -35.80 -17.68 -3.79
C MET A 424 -35.78 -17.74 -5.32
N ILE A 425 -34.85 -18.51 -5.90
CA ILE A 425 -34.80 -18.73 -7.35
C ILE A 425 -36.05 -19.49 -7.82
N ASN A 426 -36.41 -20.56 -7.12
CA ASN A 426 -37.56 -21.39 -7.49
C ASN A 426 -38.87 -20.62 -7.42
N GLU A 427 -39.07 -19.77 -6.39
CA GLU A 427 -40.23 -18.90 -6.26
C GLU A 427 -40.32 -17.92 -7.44
N ASN A 428 -39.22 -17.23 -7.77
CA ASN A 428 -39.21 -16.26 -8.87
C ASN A 428 -39.40 -16.92 -10.25
N LEU A 429 -38.84 -18.12 -10.48
CA LEU A 429 -39.09 -18.88 -11.71
C LEU A 429 -40.57 -19.26 -11.87
N ASN A 430 -41.23 -19.65 -10.77
CA ASN A 430 -42.65 -20.01 -10.77
C ASN A 430 -43.56 -18.78 -10.98
N GLU A 431 -43.21 -17.62 -10.42
CA GLU A 431 -43.92 -16.36 -10.69
C GLU A 431 -43.83 -15.94 -12.16
N ASN A 432 -42.64 -15.99 -12.77
CA ASN A 432 -42.44 -15.66 -14.18
C ASN A 432 -43.16 -16.64 -15.13
N LEU A 433 -43.26 -17.92 -14.77
CA LEU A 433 -44.06 -18.88 -15.54
C LEU A 433 -45.54 -18.51 -15.50
N ASN A 434 -46.08 -18.18 -14.33
CA ASN A 434 -47.49 -17.82 -14.16
C ASN A 434 -47.87 -16.49 -14.82
N GLU A 435 -46.94 -15.53 -14.94
CA GLU A 435 -47.16 -14.29 -15.70
C GLU A 435 -47.19 -14.51 -17.22
N ASN A 436 -46.45 -15.48 -17.75
CA ASN A 436 -46.47 -15.82 -19.18
C ASN A 436 -47.73 -16.59 -19.62
N TYR A 437 -48.55 -17.07 -18.67
CA TYR A 437 -49.83 -17.74 -18.92
C TYR A 437 -51.06 -16.84 -18.70
N LYS A 438 -50.86 -15.55 -18.40
CA LYS A 438 -51.91 -14.51 -18.41
C LYS A 438 -51.74 -13.60 -19.62
#